data_AF-A0A330GMP9-F1
#
_entry.id   AF-A0A330GMP9-F1
#
_cell.length_a   1.000
_cell.length_b   1.000
_cell.length_c   1.000
_cell.angle_alpha   90.00
_cell.angle_beta   90.00
_cell.angle_gamma   90.00
#
_symmetry.space_group_name_H-M   'P 1'
#
loop_
_entity.id
_entity.type
_entity.pdbx_description
1 polymer ?
#
loop_
_entity_poly.entity_id
_entity_poly.type
_entity_poly.pdbx_seq_one_letter_code
_entity_poly.pdbx_strand_id
1 'polypeptide(L)'
;LAAYDELSRQQYAALAARWDEYRPQWTLNAITASLSEAFSEGLFSSLTGLWSDIKLAWNIISDPEPYLRKMGDALTQAGEWVSGLSLPDFSGALEANKERARQLMALFNDEAALYLLTRATLLRLRMYPWGQLLTPLAEFAGEILSGLVFGALLTLVTGPGGPAFLAYKVVRMLTRYGPRLGQSVRRLWHALTDIMADMAGIMSGFLEKHGAINHQRQANARLGPDHETDLGTSRHTEIGLKTREESAPATDPNGKPTKNTDACDTDGCPVSLINGEELLALTDFTLPDAVPFSVGRQYRTTAVEEASTLGFGWRHTLDHHITFTEGHILWRDHENVTLRLPLPDRATPASRNPLAGARAWCDKEDNTFVLSAPSLKGWLMHVVREPDGTRGRVSGFSRQRRRWQIEYEGALPVRLFNTAGLALHLR
;
A
#
# COMPACT_ATOMS: atom_id res chain seq x y z
N LEU A 1 9.10 3.03 -17.45
CA LEU A 1 7.98 2.64 -18.32
C LEU A 1 8.47 1.79 -19.49
N ALA A 2 9.17 2.33 -20.50
CA ALA A 2 9.66 1.54 -21.64
C ALA A 2 10.48 0.27 -21.26
N ALA A 3 11.31 0.35 -20.21
CA ALA A 3 12.04 -0.81 -19.68
C ALA A 3 11.13 -1.91 -19.11
N TYR A 4 10.04 -1.53 -18.43
CA TYR A 4 9.04 -2.48 -17.91
C TYR A 4 8.15 -3.05 -19.02
N ASP A 5 7.84 -2.26 -20.05
CA ASP A 5 7.11 -2.75 -21.23
C ASP A 5 7.92 -3.79 -22.00
N GLU A 6 9.24 -3.62 -22.03
CA GLU A 6 10.16 -4.60 -22.61
C GLU A 6 10.27 -5.86 -21.74
N LEU A 7 10.43 -5.71 -20.42
CA LEU A 7 10.43 -6.83 -19.47
C LEU A 7 9.12 -7.64 -19.56
N SER A 8 7.98 -6.96 -19.59
CA SER A 8 6.66 -7.59 -19.71
C SER A 8 6.51 -8.35 -21.02
N ARG A 9 7.01 -7.80 -22.14
CA ARG A 9 7.02 -8.51 -23.44
C ARG A 9 7.91 -9.74 -23.43
N GLN A 10 9.10 -9.66 -22.84
CA GLN A 10 10.01 -10.81 -22.72
C GLN A 10 9.41 -11.91 -21.85
N GLN A 11 8.83 -11.55 -20.70
CA GLN A 11 8.12 -12.49 -19.84
C GLN A 11 6.93 -13.13 -20.56
N TYR A 12 6.13 -12.33 -21.28
CA TYR A 12 5.01 -12.84 -22.06
C TYR A 12 5.46 -13.84 -23.13
N ALA A 13 6.50 -13.51 -23.91
CA ALA A 13 7.02 -14.39 -24.94
C ALA A 13 7.53 -15.71 -24.36
N ALA A 14 8.28 -15.66 -23.25
CA ALA A 14 8.77 -16.85 -22.55
C ALA A 14 7.63 -17.71 -21.99
N LEU A 15 6.61 -17.08 -21.38
CA LEU A 15 5.43 -17.79 -20.88
C LEU A 15 4.66 -18.45 -22.03
N ALA A 16 4.41 -17.72 -23.12
CA ALA A 16 3.68 -18.23 -24.28
C ALA A 16 4.38 -19.44 -24.91
N ALA A 17 5.68 -19.33 -25.21
CA ALA A 17 6.45 -20.42 -25.80
C ALA A 17 6.38 -21.70 -24.95
N ARG A 18 6.45 -21.54 -23.64
CA ARG A 18 6.41 -22.68 -22.73
C ARG A 18 5.00 -23.20 -22.46
N TRP A 19 3.97 -22.37 -22.64
CA TRP A 19 2.59 -22.84 -22.63
C TRP A 19 2.36 -23.84 -23.75
N ASP A 20 2.90 -23.58 -24.94
CA ASP A 20 2.76 -24.47 -26.08
C ASP A 20 3.39 -25.85 -25.81
N GLU A 21 4.47 -25.91 -25.03
CA GLU A 21 5.08 -27.16 -24.55
C GLU A 21 4.22 -27.88 -23.50
N TYR A 22 3.60 -27.13 -22.58
CA TYR A 22 2.90 -27.69 -21.42
C TYR A 22 1.46 -28.08 -21.72
N ARG A 23 0.76 -27.30 -22.54
CA ARG A 23 -0.66 -27.45 -22.88
C ARG A 23 -1.03 -28.88 -23.31
N PRO A 24 -0.25 -29.61 -24.13
CA PRO A 24 -0.58 -30.99 -24.52
C PRO A 24 -0.50 -31.99 -23.36
N GLN A 25 0.25 -31.66 -22.30
CA GLN A 25 0.50 -32.54 -21.15
C GLN A 25 -0.56 -32.40 -20.05
N TRP A 26 -1.43 -31.39 -20.15
CA TRP A 26 -2.51 -31.17 -19.19
C TRP A 26 -3.59 -32.25 -19.31
N THR A 27 -3.69 -33.10 -18.30
CA THR A 27 -4.76 -34.10 -18.19
C THR A 27 -5.87 -33.61 -17.27
N LEU A 28 -7.09 -33.47 -17.78
CA LEU A 28 -8.29 -33.06 -17.03
C LEU A 28 -8.89 -34.26 -16.25
N ASN A 29 -8.17 -34.78 -15.25
CA ASN A 29 -8.71 -35.75 -14.30
C ASN A 29 -8.95 -35.07 -12.93
N ALA A 30 -10.05 -35.42 -12.26
CA ALA A 30 -10.48 -34.76 -11.02
C ALA A 30 -9.44 -34.84 -9.88
N ILE A 31 -8.72 -35.96 -9.77
CA ILE A 31 -7.68 -36.18 -8.76
C ILE A 31 -6.44 -35.30 -9.04
N THR A 32 -6.05 -35.17 -10.30
CA THR A 32 -4.90 -34.34 -10.68
C THR A 32 -5.24 -32.86 -10.57
N ALA A 33 -6.50 -32.47 -10.83
CA ALA A 33 -6.98 -31.11 -10.68
C ALA A 33 -6.97 -30.66 -9.22
N SER A 34 -7.57 -31.43 -8.31
CA SER A 34 -7.62 -31.07 -6.88
C SER A 34 -6.24 -31.01 -6.24
N LEU A 35 -5.34 -31.94 -6.60
CA LEU A 35 -3.97 -31.95 -6.11
C LEU A 35 -3.14 -30.78 -6.66
N SER A 36 -3.35 -30.40 -7.92
CA SER A 36 -2.71 -29.22 -8.52
C SER A 36 -3.20 -27.91 -7.89
N GLU A 37 -4.48 -27.85 -7.51
CA GLU A 37 -5.09 -26.67 -6.89
C GLU A 37 -4.61 -26.49 -5.45
N ALA A 38 -4.65 -27.55 -4.64
CA ALA A 38 -4.08 -27.54 -3.28
C ALA A 38 -2.58 -27.20 -3.29
N PHE A 39 -1.84 -27.71 -4.29
CA PHE A 39 -0.44 -27.35 -4.46
C PHE A 39 -0.26 -25.87 -4.89
N SER A 40 -1.10 -25.36 -5.79
CA SER A 40 -1.08 -23.94 -6.18
C SER A 40 -1.46 -23.00 -5.04
N GLU A 41 -2.35 -23.40 -4.14
CA GLU A 41 -2.70 -22.64 -2.94
C GLU A 41 -1.54 -22.66 -1.93
N GLY A 42 -0.90 -23.82 -1.73
CA GLY A 42 0.32 -23.93 -0.92
C GLY A 42 1.47 -23.07 -1.46
N LEU A 43 1.64 -23.02 -2.78
CA LEU A 43 2.56 -22.11 -3.48
C LEU A 43 2.26 -20.65 -3.19
N PHE A 44 0.98 -20.27 -3.25
CA PHE A 44 0.56 -18.89 -2.99
C PHE A 44 0.76 -18.49 -1.53
N SER A 45 0.37 -19.36 -0.58
CA SER A 45 0.59 -19.14 0.85
C SER A 45 2.08 -19.05 1.21
N SER A 46 2.91 -19.86 0.55
CA SER A 46 4.36 -19.83 0.73
C SER A 46 4.96 -18.52 0.19
N LEU A 47 4.51 -18.04 -0.98
CA LEU A 47 4.89 -16.74 -1.53
C LEU A 47 4.51 -15.57 -0.61
N THR A 48 3.30 -15.58 -0.04
CA THR A 48 2.88 -14.52 0.90
C THR A 48 3.65 -14.59 2.22
N GLY A 49 3.96 -15.80 2.71
CA GLY A 49 4.77 -16.00 3.93
C GLY A 49 6.26 -15.68 3.73
N LEU A 50 6.78 -15.86 2.52
CA LEU A 50 8.15 -15.46 2.16
C LEU A 50 8.37 -13.95 2.31
N TRP A 51 7.33 -13.14 2.11
CA TRP A 51 7.41 -11.70 2.34
C TRP A 51 7.70 -11.36 3.81
N SER A 52 7.17 -12.12 4.77
CA SER A 52 7.54 -11.99 6.19
C SER A 52 8.92 -12.58 6.52
N ASP A 53 9.39 -13.57 5.75
CA ASP A 53 10.64 -14.30 5.97
C ASP A 53 11.84 -13.76 5.16
N ILE A 54 11.76 -12.55 4.57
CA ILE A 54 12.88 -11.87 3.87
C ILE A 54 14.16 -11.79 4.74
N LYS A 55 14.02 -11.79 6.06
CA LYS A 55 15.16 -11.87 7.00
C LYS A 55 15.95 -13.17 6.83
N LEU A 56 15.30 -14.29 6.53
CA LEU A 56 15.94 -15.59 6.26
C LEU A 56 16.77 -15.53 4.97
N ALA A 57 16.22 -14.90 3.93
CA ALA A 57 16.93 -14.64 2.68
C ALA A 57 18.21 -13.82 2.90
N TRP A 58 18.09 -12.73 3.66
CA TRP A 58 19.21 -11.88 4.05
C TRP A 58 20.26 -12.60 4.90
N ASN A 59 19.82 -13.41 5.87
CA ASN A 59 20.72 -14.16 6.77
C ASN A 59 21.53 -15.23 6.01
N ILE A 60 20.95 -15.89 5.01
CA ILE A 60 21.68 -16.87 4.17
C ILE A 60 22.76 -16.20 3.33
N ILE A 61 22.48 -15.01 2.80
CA ILE A 61 23.45 -14.24 2.01
C ILE A 61 24.58 -13.72 2.90
N SER A 62 24.24 -13.24 4.10
CA SER A 62 25.18 -12.61 5.03
C SER A 62 26.07 -13.63 5.74
N ASP A 63 25.57 -14.83 6.02
CA ASP A 63 26.30 -15.90 6.71
C ASP A 63 25.93 -17.29 6.13
N PRO A 64 26.56 -17.70 5.01
CA PRO A 64 26.23 -18.96 4.33
C PRO A 64 26.87 -20.19 5.01
N GLU A 65 27.89 -20.01 5.84
CA GLU A 65 28.74 -21.09 6.39
C GLU A 65 27.94 -22.16 7.18
N PRO A 66 26.98 -21.80 8.07
CA PRO A 66 26.18 -22.78 8.80
C PRO A 66 25.31 -23.65 7.90
N TYR A 67 24.88 -23.12 6.75
CA TYR A 67 24.02 -23.83 5.79
C TYR A 67 24.85 -24.75 4.88
N LEU A 68 26.03 -24.31 4.46
CA LEU A 68 26.97 -25.13 3.69
C LEU A 68 27.46 -26.35 4.49
N ARG A 69 27.76 -26.16 5.79
CA ARG A 69 28.11 -27.28 6.69
C ARG A 69 26.98 -28.29 6.83
N LYS A 70 25.77 -27.82 7.15
CA LYS A 70 24.58 -28.68 7.27
C LYS A 70 24.26 -29.43 5.97
N MET A 71 24.54 -28.81 4.83
CA MET A 71 24.40 -29.45 3.52
C MET A 71 25.48 -30.51 3.31
N GLY A 72 26.75 -30.24 3.61
CA GLY A 72 27.84 -31.24 3.55
C GLY A 72 27.59 -32.46 4.43
N ASP A 73 27.10 -32.25 5.65
CA ASP A 73 26.72 -33.32 6.58
C ASP A 73 25.52 -34.13 6.05
N ALA A 74 24.55 -33.46 5.42
CA ALA A 74 23.40 -34.13 4.83
C ALA A 74 23.78 -34.91 3.55
N LEU A 75 24.71 -34.38 2.75
CA LEU A 75 25.20 -35.03 1.52
C LEU A 75 25.95 -36.32 1.80
N THR A 76 26.79 -36.32 2.84
CA THR A 76 27.51 -37.53 3.29
C THR A 76 26.55 -38.61 3.79
N GLN A 77 25.42 -38.25 4.40
CA GLN A 77 24.37 -39.19 4.83
C GLN A 77 23.48 -39.69 3.69
N ALA A 78 23.35 -38.94 2.60
CA ALA A 78 22.37 -39.22 1.55
C ALA A 78 22.82 -40.25 0.49
N GLY A 79 24.11 -40.57 0.43
CA GLY A 79 24.65 -41.67 -0.37
C GLY A 79 24.22 -41.65 -1.85
N GLU A 80 23.79 -42.81 -2.37
CA GLU A 80 23.36 -43.00 -3.76
C GLU A 80 22.14 -42.14 -4.16
N TRP A 81 21.32 -41.67 -3.22
CA TRP A 81 20.12 -40.88 -3.51
C TRP A 81 20.40 -39.44 -3.92
N VAL A 82 21.64 -38.95 -3.82
CA VAL A 82 22.04 -37.63 -4.32
C VAL A 82 22.88 -37.73 -5.60
N SER A 83 23.30 -38.94 -5.99
CA SER A 83 23.96 -39.16 -7.27
C SER A 83 23.08 -38.67 -8.44
N GLY A 84 23.58 -37.68 -9.18
CA GLY A 84 22.88 -37.07 -10.32
C GLY A 84 22.16 -35.74 -10.04
N LEU A 85 22.14 -35.24 -8.79
CA LEU A 85 21.76 -33.85 -8.55
C LEU A 85 22.93 -32.92 -8.86
N SER A 86 22.76 -32.02 -9.83
CA SER A 86 23.71 -30.94 -10.06
C SER A 86 23.56 -29.92 -8.93
N LEU A 87 24.33 -30.11 -7.87
CA LEU A 87 24.41 -29.15 -6.79
C LEU A 87 25.11 -27.88 -7.31
N PRO A 88 24.59 -26.69 -6.99
CA PRO A 88 25.24 -25.44 -7.40
C PRO A 88 26.66 -25.35 -6.84
N ASP A 89 27.59 -24.77 -7.60
CA ASP A 89 28.94 -24.50 -7.11
C ASP A 89 28.93 -23.26 -6.20
N PHE A 90 29.16 -23.47 -4.91
CA PHE A 90 29.15 -22.42 -3.89
C PHE A 90 30.52 -21.79 -3.64
N SER A 91 31.61 -22.35 -4.21
CA SER A 91 32.94 -21.76 -4.06
C SER A 91 32.99 -20.35 -4.64
N GLY A 92 32.26 -20.11 -5.74
CA GLY A 92 32.09 -18.79 -6.33
C GLY A 92 31.03 -17.91 -5.66
N ALA A 93 30.15 -18.45 -4.80
CA ALA A 93 29.06 -17.72 -4.14
C ALA A 93 29.56 -16.73 -3.07
N LEU A 94 30.65 -17.10 -2.39
CA LEU A 94 31.32 -16.32 -1.34
C LEU A 94 32.11 -15.12 -1.91
N GLU A 95 32.72 -15.28 -3.10
CA GLU A 95 33.66 -14.30 -3.69
C GLU A 95 32.98 -13.08 -4.35
N ALA A 96 31.78 -13.22 -4.93
CA ALA A 96 31.09 -12.10 -5.59
C ALA A 96 29.94 -11.51 -4.75
N ASN A 97 30.13 -11.44 -3.43
CA ASN A 97 29.10 -11.04 -2.48
C ASN A 97 28.59 -9.60 -2.70
N LYS A 98 29.47 -8.65 -3.09
CA LYS A 98 29.09 -7.23 -3.23
C LYS A 98 28.23 -6.94 -4.46
N GLU A 99 28.65 -7.40 -5.64
CA GLU A 99 27.91 -7.12 -6.88
C GLU A 99 26.57 -7.86 -6.91
N ARG A 100 26.51 -9.05 -6.33
CA ARG A 100 25.30 -9.87 -6.26
C ARG A 100 24.32 -9.38 -5.21
N ALA A 101 24.78 -9.00 -4.01
CA ALA A 101 23.92 -8.33 -3.03
C ALA A 101 23.40 -6.98 -3.55
N ARG A 102 24.22 -6.26 -4.33
CA ARG A 102 23.83 -5.04 -5.03
C ARG A 102 22.66 -5.31 -5.99
N GLN A 103 22.79 -6.24 -6.93
CA GLN A 103 21.70 -6.59 -7.86
C GLN A 103 20.41 -7.02 -7.14
N LEU A 104 20.55 -7.77 -6.05
CA LEU A 104 19.43 -8.19 -5.21
C LEU A 104 18.71 -7.01 -4.57
N MET A 105 19.48 -6.06 -4.02
CA MET A 105 18.94 -4.82 -3.48
C MET A 105 18.30 -3.97 -4.57
N ALA A 106 18.87 -3.91 -5.78
CA ALA A 106 18.23 -3.21 -6.90
C ALA A 106 16.86 -3.78 -7.25
N LEU A 107 16.71 -5.11 -7.18
CA LEU A 107 15.45 -5.79 -7.44
C LEU A 107 14.41 -5.49 -6.36
N PHE A 108 14.78 -5.63 -5.09
CA PHE A 108 13.86 -5.35 -3.99
C PHE A 108 13.39 -3.90 -3.94
N ASN A 109 14.23 -3.00 -4.46
CA ASN A 109 13.97 -1.59 -4.49
C ASN A 109 13.18 -1.12 -5.72
N ASP A 110 12.92 -2.03 -6.66
CA ASP A 110 12.08 -1.82 -7.84
C ASP A 110 10.80 -2.64 -7.71
N GLU A 111 9.81 -2.08 -7.01
CA GLU A 111 8.53 -2.74 -6.74
C GLU A 111 7.81 -3.21 -8.01
N ALA A 112 7.94 -2.47 -9.11
CA ALA A 112 7.32 -2.83 -10.38
C ALA A 112 8.00 -4.05 -11.02
N ALA A 113 9.34 -4.08 -11.04
CA ALA A 113 10.11 -5.25 -11.49
C ALA A 113 9.84 -6.47 -10.61
N LEU A 114 9.78 -6.28 -9.30
CA LEU A 114 9.46 -7.33 -8.33
C LEU A 114 8.05 -7.88 -8.51
N TYR A 115 7.06 -7.01 -8.75
CA TYR A 115 5.69 -7.42 -9.05
C TYR A 115 5.63 -8.24 -10.35
N LEU A 116 6.28 -7.77 -11.42
CA LEU A 116 6.32 -8.46 -12.70
C LEU A 116 6.99 -9.84 -12.58
N LEU A 117 8.12 -9.92 -11.88
CA LEU A 117 8.81 -11.18 -11.59
C LEU A 117 7.93 -12.16 -10.81
N THR A 118 7.29 -11.67 -9.74
CA THR A 118 6.41 -12.49 -8.90
C THR A 118 5.23 -13.00 -9.71
N ARG A 119 4.62 -12.15 -10.52
CA ARG A 119 3.49 -12.50 -11.38
C ARG A 119 3.88 -13.50 -12.46
N ALA A 120 5.01 -13.30 -13.13
CA ALA A 120 5.51 -14.21 -14.16
C ALA A 120 5.85 -15.59 -13.57
N THR A 121 6.52 -15.62 -12.42
CA THR A 121 6.83 -16.87 -11.70
C THR A 121 5.56 -17.61 -11.30
N LEU A 122 4.58 -16.91 -10.73
CA LEU A 122 3.30 -17.49 -10.35
C LEU A 122 2.54 -18.08 -11.54
N LEU A 123 2.55 -17.39 -12.69
CA LEU A 123 1.97 -17.91 -13.93
C LEU A 123 2.72 -19.16 -14.40
N ARG A 124 4.06 -19.11 -14.40
CA ARG A 124 4.91 -20.25 -14.79
C ARG A 124 4.63 -21.50 -13.96
N LEU A 125 4.51 -21.32 -12.65
CA LEU A 125 4.16 -22.38 -11.70
C LEU A 125 2.76 -22.93 -11.98
N ARG A 126 1.75 -22.07 -12.22
CA ARG A 126 0.39 -22.52 -12.53
C ARG A 126 0.25 -23.22 -13.87
N MET A 127 1.09 -22.87 -14.84
CA MET A 127 1.06 -23.45 -16.18
C MET A 127 1.69 -24.84 -16.24
N TYR A 128 2.52 -25.20 -15.25
CA TYR A 128 3.25 -26.47 -15.25
C TYR A 128 2.31 -27.65 -14.93
N PRO A 129 2.38 -28.77 -15.69
CA PRO A 129 1.47 -29.90 -15.54
C PRO A 129 1.83 -30.78 -14.33
N TRP A 130 1.56 -30.29 -13.12
CA TRP A 130 1.95 -30.97 -11.87
C TRP A 130 1.27 -32.33 -11.62
N GLY A 131 0.13 -32.60 -12.26
CA GLY A 131 -0.78 -33.69 -11.89
C GLY A 131 -0.11 -35.05 -11.68
N GLN A 132 0.65 -35.53 -12.67
CA GLN A 132 1.30 -36.83 -12.59
C GLN A 132 2.52 -36.84 -11.64
N LEU A 133 3.16 -35.69 -11.43
CA LEU A 133 4.33 -35.56 -10.56
C LEU A 133 3.97 -35.49 -9.08
N LEU A 134 2.79 -34.95 -8.76
CA LEU A 134 2.33 -34.81 -7.38
C LEU A 134 1.63 -36.05 -6.85
N THR A 135 1.05 -36.89 -7.72
CA THR A 135 0.25 -38.06 -7.30
C THR A 135 1.02 -39.00 -6.34
N PRO A 136 2.30 -39.33 -6.58
CA PRO A 136 3.10 -40.15 -5.65
C PRO A 136 3.46 -39.44 -4.33
N LEU A 137 3.27 -38.12 -4.25
CA LEU A 137 3.63 -37.28 -3.10
C LEU A 137 2.41 -36.92 -2.23
N ALA A 138 1.19 -37.22 -2.70
CA ALA A 138 -0.07 -36.82 -2.07
C ALA A 138 -0.23 -37.35 -0.62
N GLU A 139 0.34 -38.51 -0.31
CA GLU A 139 0.21 -39.17 1.00
C GLU A 139 1.15 -38.58 2.08
N PHE A 140 2.15 -37.78 1.70
CA PHE A 140 3.29 -37.47 2.60
C PHE A 140 3.20 -36.12 3.32
N ALA A 141 1.97 -35.60 3.51
CA ALA A 141 1.65 -34.32 4.13
C ALA A 141 2.26 -33.10 3.41
N GLY A 142 1.59 -31.95 3.56
CA GLY A 142 1.94 -30.69 2.88
C GLY A 142 3.34 -30.16 3.17
N GLU A 143 4.07 -30.70 4.15
CA GLU A 143 5.43 -30.29 4.54
C GLU A 143 6.48 -30.57 3.45
N ILE A 144 6.36 -31.68 2.70
CA ILE A 144 7.30 -31.99 1.60
C ILE A 144 7.15 -30.98 0.48
N LEU A 145 5.89 -30.73 0.08
CA LEU A 145 5.57 -29.84 -1.01
C LEU A 145 5.87 -28.39 -0.65
N SER A 146 5.47 -27.93 0.53
CA SER A 146 5.72 -26.57 0.99
C SER A 146 7.22 -26.29 1.18
N GLY A 147 7.99 -27.26 1.69
CA GLY A 147 9.43 -27.10 1.91
C GLY A 147 10.25 -26.97 0.63
N LEU A 148 9.91 -27.74 -0.41
CA LEU A 148 10.55 -27.65 -1.74
C LEU A 148 10.13 -26.39 -2.49
N VAL A 149 8.85 -26.05 -2.40
CA VAL A 149 8.32 -24.82 -3.00
C VAL A 149 8.97 -23.59 -2.35
N PHE A 150 9.01 -23.53 -1.03
CA PHE A 150 9.61 -22.41 -0.31
C PHE A 150 11.09 -22.23 -0.68
N GLY A 151 11.86 -23.31 -0.79
CA GLY A 151 13.27 -23.19 -1.20
C GLY A 151 13.44 -22.76 -2.67
N ALA A 152 12.54 -23.17 -3.56
CA ALA A 152 12.56 -22.75 -4.96
C ALA A 152 12.22 -21.27 -5.07
N LEU A 153 11.19 -20.82 -4.37
CA LEU A 153 10.85 -19.41 -4.31
C LEU A 153 11.96 -18.55 -3.66
N LEU A 154 12.64 -19.08 -2.64
CA LEU A 154 13.80 -18.42 -2.05
C LEU A 154 14.92 -18.24 -3.08
N THR A 155 15.11 -19.18 -4.00
CA THR A 155 16.07 -19.08 -5.13
C THR A 155 15.81 -17.86 -6.03
N LEU A 156 14.55 -17.45 -6.19
CA LEU A 156 14.21 -16.23 -6.94
C LEU A 156 14.70 -14.96 -6.24
N VAL A 157 14.56 -14.95 -4.91
CA VAL A 157 14.64 -13.76 -4.06
C VAL A 157 16.04 -13.56 -3.50
N THR A 158 16.77 -14.65 -3.22
CA THR A 158 18.18 -14.61 -2.74
C THR A 158 19.20 -14.71 -3.86
N GLY A 159 18.75 -14.85 -5.11
CA GLY A 159 19.64 -15.09 -6.23
C GLY A 159 20.51 -16.33 -5.98
N PRO A 160 21.85 -16.27 -6.16
CA PRO A 160 22.71 -17.45 -6.13
C PRO A 160 22.85 -18.15 -4.75
N GLY A 161 22.31 -17.58 -3.66
CA GLY A 161 22.27 -18.24 -2.35
C GLY A 161 21.09 -19.20 -2.14
N GLY A 162 19.94 -18.95 -2.78
CA GLY A 162 18.74 -19.77 -2.62
C GLY A 162 18.82 -21.21 -3.17
N PRO A 163 19.59 -21.47 -4.24
CA PRO A 163 19.87 -22.83 -4.67
C PRO A 163 20.50 -23.71 -3.57
N ALA A 164 21.27 -23.13 -2.63
CA ALA A 164 21.86 -23.85 -1.50
C ALA A 164 20.81 -24.34 -0.52
N PHE A 165 19.85 -23.47 -0.20
CA PHE A 165 18.79 -23.79 0.74
C PHE A 165 17.85 -24.83 0.17
N LEU A 166 17.46 -24.70 -1.10
CA LEU A 166 16.65 -25.70 -1.76
C LEU A 166 17.42 -27.03 -1.83
N ALA A 167 18.72 -27.02 -2.20
CA ALA A 167 19.55 -28.21 -2.25
C ALA A 167 19.63 -28.90 -0.88
N TYR A 168 19.88 -28.16 0.20
CA TYR A 168 19.84 -28.67 1.57
C TYR A 168 18.50 -29.33 1.91
N LYS A 169 17.37 -28.68 1.59
CA LYS A 169 16.02 -29.23 1.84
C LYS A 169 15.79 -30.52 1.07
N VAL A 170 16.20 -30.56 -0.20
CA VAL A 170 16.05 -31.74 -1.07
C VAL A 170 16.90 -32.88 -0.57
N VAL A 171 18.16 -32.62 -0.24
CA VAL A 171 19.07 -33.63 0.33
C VAL A 171 18.50 -34.18 1.63
N ARG A 172 17.99 -33.31 2.53
CA ARG A 172 17.33 -33.73 3.78
C ARG A 172 16.05 -34.54 3.54
N MET A 173 15.32 -34.27 2.47
CA MET A 173 14.15 -35.06 2.11
C MET A 173 14.55 -36.41 1.51
N LEU A 174 15.61 -36.44 0.69
CA LEU A 174 16.15 -37.67 0.11
C LEU A 174 16.78 -38.57 1.17
N THR A 175 17.40 -38.03 2.22
CA THR A 175 17.85 -38.83 3.36
C THR A 175 16.68 -39.43 4.13
N ARG A 176 15.59 -38.67 4.30
CA ARG A 176 14.44 -39.10 5.11
C ARG A 176 13.46 -40.02 4.37
N TYR A 177 13.29 -39.83 3.07
CA TYR A 177 12.26 -40.51 2.25
C TYR A 177 12.80 -41.15 0.96
N GLY A 178 14.13 -41.14 0.74
CA GLY A 178 14.80 -41.58 -0.48
C GLY A 178 14.33 -42.93 -1.05
N PRO A 179 14.27 -44.00 -0.25
CA PRO A 179 13.85 -45.33 -0.71
C PRO A 179 12.42 -45.39 -1.29
N ARG A 180 11.53 -44.48 -0.89
CA ARG A 180 10.12 -44.48 -1.32
C ARG A 180 9.82 -43.44 -2.38
N LEU A 181 10.47 -42.28 -2.32
CA LEU A 181 10.09 -41.09 -3.12
C LEU A 181 11.25 -40.45 -3.87
N GLY A 182 12.45 -41.02 -3.83
CA GLY A 182 13.66 -40.37 -4.33
C GLY A 182 13.53 -39.86 -5.77
N GLN A 183 12.96 -40.67 -6.67
CA GLN A 183 12.75 -40.26 -8.07
C GLN A 183 11.70 -39.14 -8.21
N SER A 184 10.58 -39.21 -7.49
CA SER A 184 9.53 -38.19 -7.57
C SER A 184 9.99 -36.85 -7.01
N VAL A 185 10.73 -36.86 -5.89
CA VAL A 185 11.34 -35.67 -5.30
C VAL A 185 12.39 -35.07 -6.23
N ARG A 186 13.22 -35.88 -6.90
CA ARG A 186 14.18 -35.39 -7.90
C ARG A 186 13.50 -34.73 -9.10
N ARG A 187 12.44 -35.35 -9.66
CA ARG A 187 11.70 -34.76 -10.79
C ARG A 187 11.01 -33.45 -10.40
N LEU A 188 10.46 -33.40 -9.19
CA LEU A 188 9.87 -32.18 -8.64
C LEU A 188 10.92 -31.08 -8.43
N TRP A 189 12.10 -31.44 -7.92
CA TRP A 189 13.25 -30.53 -7.84
C TRP A 189 13.60 -29.95 -9.20
N HIS A 190 13.83 -30.80 -10.21
CA HIS A 190 14.22 -30.33 -11.54
C HIS A 190 13.17 -29.39 -12.15
N ALA A 191 11.90 -29.77 -12.08
CA ALA A 191 10.81 -28.92 -12.55
C ALA A 191 10.79 -27.54 -11.88
N LEU A 192 10.95 -27.50 -10.55
CA LEU A 192 11.00 -26.25 -9.81
C LEU A 192 12.25 -25.44 -10.16
N THR A 193 13.43 -26.04 -10.18
CA THR A 193 14.69 -25.33 -10.48
C THR A 193 14.73 -24.79 -11.89
N ASP A 194 14.17 -25.52 -12.87
CA ASP A 194 14.11 -25.08 -14.26
C ASP A 194 13.20 -23.85 -14.39
N ILE A 195 12.04 -23.86 -13.73
CA ILE A 195 11.15 -22.70 -13.65
C ILE A 195 11.87 -21.50 -13.00
N MET A 196 12.58 -21.73 -11.89
CA MET A 196 13.29 -20.66 -11.21
C MET A 196 14.43 -20.09 -12.05
N ALA A 197 15.19 -20.95 -12.74
CA ALA A 197 16.32 -20.56 -13.58
C ALA A 197 15.86 -19.73 -14.79
N ASP A 198 14.78 -20.16 -15.47
CA ASP A 198 14.16 -19.41 -16.57
C ASP A 198 13.78 -17.99 -16.10
N MET A 199 13.11 -17.86 -14.95
CA MET A 199 12.67 -16.56 -14.42
C MET A 199 13.83 -15.71 -13.92
N ALA A 200 14.81 -16.31 -13.25
CA ALA A 200 16.01 -15.63 -12.79
C ALA A 200 16.83 -15.08 -13.97
N GLY A 201 16.94 -15.82 -15.08
CA GLY A 201 17.67 -15.38 -16.27
C GLY A 201 17.04 -14.16 -16.97
N ILE A 202 15.71 -14.12 -17.07
CA ILE A 202 15.00 -12.95 -17.61
C ILE A 202 15.24 -11.72 -16.72
N MET A 203 15.23 -11.91 -15.40
CA MET A 203 15.43 -10.82 -14.44
C MET A 203 16.87 -10.35 -14.36
N SER A 204 17.84 -11.27 -14.38
CA SER A 204 19.25 -10.88 -14.40
C SER A 204 19.56 -10.05 -15.65
N GLY A 205 19.05 -10.45 -16.82
CA GLY A 205 19.20 -9.67 -18.06
C GLY A 205 18.55 -8.29 -18.00
N PHE A 206 17.45 -8.13 -17.26
CA PHE A 206 16.83 -6.81 -17.00
C PHE A 206 17.68 -5.97 -16.04
N LEU A 207 18.13 -6.55 -14.92
CA LEU A 207 18.92 -5.87 -13.89
C LEU A 207 20.32 -5.52 -14.38
N GLU A 208 20.93 -6.30 -15.26
CA GLU A 208 22.21 -5.94 -15.89
C GLU A 208 22.07 -4.69 -16.77
N LYS A 209 20.94 -4.55 -17.47
CA LYS A 209 20.67 -3.39 -18.34
C LYS A 209 20.18 -2.15 -17.59
N HIS A 210 19.43 -2.35 -16.50
CA HIS A 210 18.69 -1.26 -15.83
C HIS A 210 19.00 -1.11 -14.34
N GLY A 211 19.66 -2.08 -13.72
CA GLY A 211 19.96 -2.11 -12.28
C GLY A 211 20.87 -0.98 -11.82
N ALA A 212 21.84 -0.56 -12.65
CA ALA A 212 22.68 0.60 -12.35
C ALA A 212 21.87 1.92 -12.30
N ILE A 213 20.88 2.08 -13.18
CA ILE A 213 19.98 3.23 -13.20
C ILE A 213 19.06 3.21 -11.97
N ASN A 214 18.54 2.03 -11.60
CA ASN A 214 17.75 1.84 -10.38
C ASN A 214 18.56 2.15 -9.12
N HIS A 215 19.83 1.74 -9.07
CA HIS A 215 20.74 2.09 -7.97
C HIS A 215 21.06 3.58 -7.91
N GLN A 216 21.32 4.25 -9.03
CA GLN A 216 21.64 5.68 -9.05
C GLN A 216 20.46 6.56 -8.66
N ARG A 217 19.22 6.15 -8.98
CA ARG A 217 18.00 6.85 -8.54
C ARG A 217 17.81 6.83 -7.03
N GLN A 218 18.44 5.90 -6.33
CA GLN A 218 18.23 5.64 -4.90
C GLN A 218 19.46 5.94 -4.03
N ALA A 219 20.67 5.66 -4.50
CA ALA A 219 21.92 6.01 -3.80
C ALA A 219 22.20 7.52 -3.78
N ASN A 220 21.55 8.29 -4.67
CA ASN A 220 21.56 9.76 -4.67
C ASN A 220 20.34 10.36 -3.95
N ALA A 221 19.47 9.54 -3.34
CA ALA A 221 18.51 10.06 -2.37
C ALA A 221 19.33 10.50 -1.16
N ARG A 222 19.59 11.81 -1.05
CA ARG A 222 20.03 12.36 0.23
C ARG A 222 18.96 11.99 1.24
N LEU A 223 19.33 11.29 2.31
CA LEU A 223 18.47 11.23 3.48
C LEU A 223 18.16 12.67 3.85
N GLY A 224 16.88 13.04 3.80
CA GLY A 224 16.46 14.29 4.40
C GLY A 224 16.80 14.27 5.91
N PRO A 225 16.89 15.44 6.55
CA PRO A 225 17.08 15.56 8.00
C PRO A 225 16.03 14.78 8.84
N ASP A 226 14.94 14.36 8.20
CA ASP A 226 13.79 13.61 8.68
C ASP A 226 13.89 12.08 8.48
N HIS A 227 15.01 11.57 7.95
CA HIS A 227 15.20 10.16 7.61
C HIS A 227 14.23 9.61 6.54
N GLU A 228 13.64 10.48 5.71
CA GLU A 228 12.87 10.03 4.54
C GLU A 228 13.75 9.98 3.27
N THR A 229 13.42 9.04 2.37
CA THR A 229 14.10 8.85 1.09
C THR A 229 13.22 9.36 -0.04
N ASP A 230 13.59 10.50 -0.62
CA ASP A 230 12.80 11.13 -1.68
C ASP A 230 13.22 10.56 -3.05
N LEU A 231 12.44 9.59 -3.53
CA LEU A 231 12.76 8.78 -4.71
C LEU A 231 11.88 9.18 -5.89
N GLY A 232 12.18 10.33 -6.49
CA GLY A 232 11.44 10.80 -7.65
C GLY A 232 12.27 11.72 -8.54
N THR A 233 12.22 11.50 -9.85
CA THR A 233 12.55 12.57 -10.80
C THR A 233 11.54 13.69 -10.57
N SER A 234 12.00 14.89 -10.22
CA SER A 234 11.18 16.09 -9.97
C SER A 234 10.42 16.63 -11.21
N ARG A 235 10.21 15.79 -12.21
CA ARG A 235 9.47 16.08 -13.44
C ARG A 235 8.49 14.95 -13.71
N HIS A 236 7.42 14.91 -12.92
CA HIS A 236 6.17 14.35 -13.41
C HIS A 236 5.70 15.25 -14.56
N THR A 237 5.75 14.78 -15.80
CA THR A 237 4.83 15.30 -16.84
C THR A 237 3.46 14.70 -16.58
N GLU A 238 2.86 15.11 -15.47
CA GLU A 238 1.43 15.05 -15.30
C GLU A 238 0.91 16.42 -15.73
N ILE A 239 -0.10 16.46 -16.60
CA ILE A 239 -0.87 17.69 -16.79
C ILE A 239 -1.74 17.82 -15.53
N GLY A 240 -1.11 18.25 -14.44
CA GLY A 240 -1.78 18.60 -13.21
C GLY A 240 -2.22 20.05 -13.30
N LEU A 241 -3.46 20.33 -12.93
CA LEU A 241 -3.82 21.70 -12.53
C LEU A 241 -2.85 22.08 -11.42
N LYS A 242 -2.07 23.15 -11.65
CA LYS A 242 -1.23 23.73 -10.61
C LYS A 242 -2.14 23.95 -9.41
N THR A 243 -1.77 23.37 -8.27
CA THR A 243 -2.54 23.41 -7.03
C THR A 243 -1.62 24.00 -5.97
N ARG A 244 -2.12 24.95 -5.18
CA ARG A 244 -1.35 25.46 -4.04
C ARG A 244 -1.42 24.43 -2.92
N GLU A 245 -0.30 24.09 -2.33
CA GLU A 245 -0.20 23.02 -1.32
C GLU A 245 0.38 23.53 -0.01
N GLU A 246 -0.12 22.96 1.08
CA GLU A 246 0.32 23.16 2.46
C GLU A 246 0.43 21.78 3.11
N SER A 247 1.36 21.63 4.05
CA SER A 247 1.59 20.35 4.77
C SER A 247 1.52 20.54 6.29
N ALA A 248 0.62 21.42 6.75
CA ALA A 248 0.39 21.67 8.16
C ALA A 248 -0.64 20.70 8.74
N PRO A 249 -0.40 20.08 9.91
CA PRO A 249 -1.40 19.25 10.55
C PRO A 249 -2.61 20.10 10.97
N ALA A 250 -3.77 19.46 11.09
CA ALA A 250 -4.91 20.08 11.74
C ALA A 250 -4.62 20.26 13.24
N THR A 251 -5.05 21.38 13.83
CA THR A 251 -4.72 21.70 15.23
C THR A 251 -5.96 21.98 16.07
N ASP A 252 -5.86 21.68 17.36
CA ASP A 252 -6.83 22.08 18.38
C ASP A 252 -6.72 23.59 18.71
N PRO A 253 -7.61 24.14 19.56
CA PRO A 253 -7.52 25.52 20.02
C PRO A 253 -6.19 25.90 20.70
N ASN A 254 -5.46 24.93 21.24
CA ASN A 254 -4.17 25.11 21.89
C ASN A 254 -2.98 25.01 20.92
N GLY A 255 -3.25 24.86 19.62
CA GLY A 255 -2.22 24.71 18.58
C GLY A 255 -1.55 23.34 18.55
N LYS A 256 -2.08 22.34 19.26
CA LYS A 256 -1.56 20.97 19.22
C LYS A 256 -2.20 20.19 18.07
N PRO A 257 -1.46 19.28 17.41
CA PRO A 257 -2.02 18.43 16.37
C PRO A 257 -3.24 17.64 16.89
N THR A 258 -4.30 17.60 16.09
CA THR A 258 -5.51 16.82 16.38
C THR A 258 -6.18 16.36 15.09
N LYS A 259 -7.24 15.55 15.20
CA LYS A 259 -8.11 15.13 14.11
C LYS A 259 -9.58 15.39 14.47
N ASN A 260 -10.45 15.35 13.47
CA ASN A 260 -11.90 15.29 13.70
C ASN A 260 -12.30 13.97 14.35
N THR A 261 -13.44 13.97 15.05
CA THR A 261 -13.94 12.87 15.89
C THR A 261 -13.98 11.54 15.16
N ASP A 262 -14.54 11.50 13.94
CA ASP A 262 -14.64 10.26 13.15
C ASP A 262 -13.27 9.71 12.69
N ALA A 263 -12.24 10.56 12.63
CA ALA A 263 -10.89 10.21 12.18
C ALA A 263 -9.90 10.09 13.35
N CYS A 264 -10.36 10.33 14.58
CA CYS A 264 -9.54 10.27 15.77
C CYS A 264 -9.48 8.84 16.29
N ASP A 265 -8.26 8.35 16.54
CA ASP A 265 -8.08 7.02 17.13
C ASP A 265 -8.50 7.05 18.62
N THR A 266 -9.39 6.13 19.00
CA THR A 266 -9.94 5.98 20.36
C THR A 266 -9.91 4.51 20.78
N ASP A 267 -9.63 4.21 22.06
CA ASP A 267 -9.58 2.83 22.60
C ASP A 267 -10.83 2.50 23.45
N GLY A 268 -11.99 2.40 22.80
CA GLY A 268 -13.26 2.02 23.45
C GLY A 268 -13.91 3.08 24.36
N CYS A 269 -13.19 4.15 24.70
CA CYS A 269 -13.66 5.32 25.42
C CYS A 269 -13.59 6.56 24.52
N PRO A 270 -14.45 7.58 24.72
CA PRO A 270 -14.48 8.81 23.90
C PRO A 270 -13.32 9.77 24.21
N VAL A 271 -12.09 9.24 24.28
CA VAL A 271 -10.86 9.98 24.55
C VAL A 271 -9.90 9.79 23.38
N SER A 272 -9.43 10.91 22.84
CA SER A 272 -8.43 10.95 21.78
C SER A 272 -7.10 10.37 22.25
N LEU A 273 -6.58 9.37 21.53
CA LEU A 273 -5.24 8.83 21.77
C LEU A 273 -4.11 9.78 21.32
N ILE A 274 -4.45 10.86 20.59
CA ILE A 274 -3.46 11.83 20.09
C ILE A 274 -3.03 12.79 21.20
N ASN A 275 -4.00 13.41 21.87
CA ASN A 275 -3.77 14.51 22.80
C ASN A 275 -4.51 14.34 24.15
N GLY A 276 -5.25 13.25 24.36
CA GLY A 276 -5.97 12.97 25.60
C GLY A 276 -7.25 13.79 25.80
N GLU A 277 -7.76 14.45 24.75
CA GLU A 277 -9.01 15.21 24.86
C GLU A 277 -10.24 14.30 24.87
N GLU A 278 -11.29 14.73 25.56
CA GLU A 278 -12.59 14.04 25.55
C GLU A 278 -13.44 14.58 24.40
N LEU A 279 -14.07 13.67 23.66
CA LEU A 279 -14.83 13.93 22.45
C LEU A 279 -16.27 13.46 22.62
N LEU A 280 -17.24 14.38 22.57
CA LEU A 280 -18.65 14.00 22.63
C LEU A 280 -19.42 14.59 21.46
N ALA A 281 -19.77 13.73 20.51
CA ALA A 281 -20.60 14.05 19.35
C ALA A 281 -22.04 13.60 19.58
N LEU A 282 -22.99 14.54 19.53
CA LEU A 282 -24.42 14.27 19.65
C LEU A 282 -25.13 14.70 18.38
N THR A 283 -25.89 13.80 17.76
CA THR A 283 -26.80 14.17 16.66
C THR A 283 -28.16 14.53 17.26
N ASP A 284 -28.59 15.78 17.12
CA ASP A 284 -29.87 16.23 17.66
C ASP A 284 -31.03 15.86 16.71
N PHE A 285 -30.86 16.07 15.40
CA PHE A 285 -31.81 15.64 14.38
C PHE A 285 -31.17 15.53 12.99
N THR A 286 -31.87 14.93 12.04
CA THR A 286 -31.43 14.83 10.64
C THR A 286 -32.57 15.26 9.73
N LEU A 287 -32.26 16.14 8.77
CA LEU A 287 -33.26 16.65 7.84
C LEU A 287 -33.67 15.55 6.83
N PRO A 288 -34.98 15.36 6.61
CA PRO A 288 -35.49 14.32 5.72
C PRO A 288 -35.29 14.73 4.25
N ASP A 289 -34.16 14.34 3.66
CA ASP A 289 -33.88 14.46 2.23
C ASP A 289 -33.18 13.17 1.75
N ALA A 290 -33.10 12.95 0.43
CA ALA A 290 -32.44 11.79 -0.17
C ALA A 290 -30.95 11.68 0.21
N VAL A 291 -30.32 12.81 0.56
CA VAL A 291 -28.99 12.87 1.17
C VAL A 291 -29.15 13.51 2.54
N PRO A 292 -29.02 12.75 3.65
CA PRO A 292 -29.28 13.26 4.98
C PRO A 292 -28.29 14.36 5.36
N PHE A 293 -28.83 15.46 5.89
CA PHE A 293 -28.06 16.52 6.53
C PHE A 293 -28.32 16.46 8.03
N SER A 294 -27.35 15.98 8.79
CA SER A 294 -27.45 15.81 10.24
C SER A 294 -27.02 17.09 10.94
N VAL A 295 -27.84 17.57 11.87
CA VAL A 295 -27.53 18.69 12.74
C VAL A 295 -27.31 18.14 14.13
N GLY A 296 -26.20 18.54 14.73
CA GLY A 296 -25.81 18.07 16.04
C GLY A 296 -24.88 19.03 16.76
N ARG A 297 -24.46 18.59 17.93
CA ARG A 297 -23.55 19.30 18.83
C ARG A 297 -22.29 18.49 19.03
N GLN A 298 -21.16 19.17 19.01
CA GLN A 298 -19.86 18.61 19.32
C GLN A 298 -19.31 19.29 20.56
N TYR A 299 -18.88 18.49 21.53
CA TYR A 299 -18.08 18.92 22.66
C TYR A 299 -16.64 18.41 22.54
N ARG A 300 -15.69 19.27 22.90
CA ARG A 300 -14.27 18.91 23.07
C ARG A 300 -13.68 19.62 24.27
N THR A 301 -12.97 18.88 25.11
CA THR A 301 -12.32 19.47 26.30
C THR A 301 -11.22 20.46 25.96
N THR A 302 -10.55 20.31 24.81
CA THR A 302 -9.54 21.28 24.33
C THR A 302 -10.14 22.66 24.03
N ALA A 303 -11.45 22.75 23.83
CA ALA A 303 -12.17 23.97 23.54
C ALA A 303 -12.94 24.52 24.75
N VAL A 304 -12.69 24.01 25.97
CA VAL A 304 -13.44 24.40 27.18
C VAL A 304 -13.30 25.89 27.53
N GLU A 305 -12.28 26.58 27.04
CA GLU A 305 -12.08 28.02 27.22
C GLU A 305 -12.67 28.85 26.06
N GLU A 306 -13.19 28.20 25.01
CA GLU A 306 -13.84 28.87 23.89
C GLU A 306 -15.35 28.92 24.09
N ALA A 307 -15.89 30.15 24.16
CA ALA A 307 -17.32 30.38 24.18
C ALA A 307 -17.93 30.26 22.76
N SER A 308 -19.07 29.60 22.66
CA SER A 308 -19.95 29.59 21.49
C SER A 308 -21.39 29.93 21.87
N THR A 309 -22.29 29.89 20.89
CA THR A 309 -23.74 30.00 21.10
C THR A 309 -24.32 28.91 22.00
N LEU A 310 -23.65 27.76 22.12
CA LEU A 310 -24.06 26.62 22.95
C LEU A 310 -23.33 26.54 24.29
N GLY A 311 -22.48 27.52 24.60
CA GLY A 311 -21.65 27.55 25.79
C GLY A 311 -20.22 27.04 25.54
N PHE A 312 -19.45 26.97 26.61
CA PHE A 312 -18.02 26.64 26.57
C PHE A 312 -17.76 25.19 26.11
N GLY A 313 -16.83 25.02 25.16
CA GLY A 313 -16.44 23.72 24.62
C GLY A 313 -17.44 23.07 23.66
N TRP A 314 -18.66 23.61 23.54
CA TRP A 314 -19.70 23.11 22.64
C TRP A 314 -19.74 23.90 21.34
N ARG A 315 -20.05 23.25 20.22
CA ARG A 315 -20.38 23.88 18.93
C ARG A 315 -21.45 23.09 18.19
N HIS A 316 -22.09 23.70 17.21
CA HIS A 316 -23.08 23.05 16.35
C HIS A 316 -22.62 22.94 14.90
N THR A 317 -23.19 22.02 14.13
CA THR A 317 -22.81 21.71 12.73
C THR A 317 -22.68 22.90 11.77
N LEU A 318 -23.30 24.05 12.07
CA LEU A 318 -23.26 25.25 11.22
C LEU A 318 -22.27 26.32 11.71
N ASP A 319 -21.62 26.08 12.85
CA ASP A 319 -20.70 27.00 13.50
C ASP A 319 -19.27 26.82 12.95
N HIS A 320 -19.02 27.46 11.81
CA HIS A 320 -17.70 27.46 11.17
C HIS A 320 -17.12 28.88 11.16
N HIS A 321 -15.84 29.00 11.51
CA HIS A 321 -15.11 30.25 11.44
C HIS A 321 -14.07 30.20 10.34
N ILE A 322 -14.19 31.10 9.37
CA ILE A 322 -13.26 31.22 8.25
C ILE A 322 -12.58 32.58 8.34
N THR A 323 -11.26 32.56 8.43
CA THR A 323 -10.42 33.77 8.44
C THR A 323 -9.47 33.72 7.25
N PHE A 324 -9.44 34.81 6.48
CA PHE A 324 -8.52 35.00 5.38
C PHE A 324 -7.34 35.84 5.86
N THR A 325 -6.13 35.30 5.71
CA THR A 325 -4.88 36.01 5.99
C THR A 325 -4.10 36.23 4.70
N GLU A 326 -2.89 36.77 4.79
CA GLU A 326 -2.01 36.89 3.62
C GLU A 326 -1.67 35.50 3.07
N GLY A 327 -2.30 35.16 1.95
CA GLY A 327 -2.06 33.92 1.22
C GLY A 327 -2.67 32.64 1.82
N HIS A 328 -3.47 32.71 2.90
CA HIS A 328 -4.06 31.51 3.51
C HIS A 328 -5.53 31.69 3.94
N ILE A 329 -6.21 30.56 4.03
CA ILE A 329 -7.51 30.38 4.68
C ILE A 329 -7.26 29.59 5.96
N LEU A 330 -7.59 30.19 7.11
CA LEU A 330 -7.67 29.51 8.39
C LEU A 330 -9.13 29.16 8.63
N TRP A 331 -9.43 27.87 8.65
CA TRP A 331 -10.78 27.36 8.81
C TRP A 331 -10.87 26.56 10.10
N ARG A 332 -11.54 27.14 11.10
CA ARG A 332 -11.96 26.40 12.29
C ARG A 332 -13.34 25.82 12.03
N ASP A 333 -13.44 24.50 12.08
CA ASP A 333 -14.69 23.81 11.82
C ASP A 333 -15.59 23.70 13.05
N HIS A 334 -16.77 23.08 12.85
CA HIS A 334 -17.76 22.88 13.91
C HIS A 334 -17.31 21.91 15.00
N GLU A 335 -16.16 21.26 14.84
CA GLU A 335 -15.54 20.41 15.86
C GLU A 335 -14.33 21.09 16.51
N ASN A 336 -14.21 22.42 16.43
CA ASN A 336 -13.06 23.16 16.97
C ASN A 336 -11.69 22.75 16.39
N VAL A 337 -11.67 22.06 15.25
CA VAL A 337 -10.43 21.73 14.55
C VAL A 337 -10.09 22.85 13.60
N THR A 338 -8.87 23.39 13.72
CA THR A 338 -8.36 24.44 12.84
C THR A 338 -7.55 23.81 11.70
N LEU A 339 -8.00 24.08 10.48
CA LEU A 339 -7.42 23.64 9.22
C LEU A 339 -6.78 24.86 8.54
N ARG A 340 -5.57 24.68 8.01
CA ARG A 340 -4.87 25.72 7.25
C ARG A 340 -4.79 25.33 5.78
N LEU A 341 -5.24 26.21 4.90
CA LEU A 341 -5.20 26.02 3.45
C LEU A 341 -4.53 27.23 2.79
N PRO A 342 -3.75 27.04 1.71
CA PRO A 342 -3.33 28.16 0.88
C PRO A 342 -4.56 28.82 0.26
N LEU A 343 -4.55 30.14 0.13
CA LEU A 343 -5.60 30.89 -0.54
C LEU A 343 -5.53 30.62 -2.06
N PRO A 344 -6.55 29.97 -2.67
CA PRO A 344 -6.61 29.84 -4.12
C PRO A 344 -6.91 31.20 -4.78
N ASP A 345 -6.51 31.34 -6.04
CA ASP A 345 -6.78 32.52 -6.86
C ASP A 345 -7.14 32.11 -8.29
N ARG A 346 -7.50 33.07 -9.15
CA ARG A 346 -7.89 32.77 -10.54
C ARG A 346 -6.78 32.10 -11.37
N ALA A 347 -5.50 32.29 -11.01
CA ALA A 347 -4.39 31.63 -11.69
C ALA A 347 -4.20 30.19 -11.22
N THR A 348 -4.50 29.91 -9.96
CA THR A 348 -4.38 28.62 -9.29
C THR A 348 -5.66 28.37 -8.48
N PRO A 349 -6.77 27.97 -9.13
CA PRO A 349 -8.12 28.03 -8.55
C PRO A 349 -8.39 26.92 -7.54
N ALA A 350 -7.43 26.03 -7.31
CA ALA A 350 -7.52 24.96 -6.34
C ALA A 350 -6.33 25.02 -5.36
N SER A 351 -6.61 24.72 -4.10
CA SER A 351 -5.60 24.48 -3.07
C SER A 351 -5.96 23.29 -2.20
N ARG A 352 -4.95 22.67 -1.58
CA ARG A 352 -5.14 21.53 -0.69
C ARG A 352 -4.16 21.54 0.47
N ASN A 353 -4.58 20.90 1.56
CA ASN A 353 -3.73 20.47 2.65
C ASN A 353 -3.94 18.97 2.82
N PRO A 354 -3.07 18.12 2.25
CA PRO A 354 -3.21 16.67 2.31
C PRO A 354 -3.14 16.13 3.74
N LEU A 355 -2.30 16.71 4.60
CA LEU A 355 -2.09 16.25 5.97
C LEU A 355 -3.35 16.49 6.84
N ALA A 356 -4.06 17.59 6.60
CA ALA A 356 -5.32 17.90 7.24
C ALA A 356 -6.56 17.36 6.49
N GLY A 357 -6.38 16.73 5.32
CA GLY A 357 -7.48 16.23 4.47
C GLY A 357 -8.39 17.33 3.88
N ALA A 358 -7.94 18.58 3.87
CA ALA A 358 -8.76 19.74 3.50
C ALA A 358 -8.44 20.25 2.09
N ARG A 359 -9.43 20.85 1.42
CA ARG A 359 -9.28 21.45 0.07
C ARG A 359 -10.13 22.71 -0.06
N ALA A 360 -9.67 23.64 -0.89
CA ALA A 360 -10.41 24.84 -1.28
C ALA A 360 -10.38 25.05 -2.79
N TRP A 361 -11.46 25.62 -3.31
CA TRP A 361 -11.57 26.06 -4.70
C TRP A 361 -12.14 27.47 -4.78
N CYS A 362 -11.71 28.26 -5.76
CA CYS A 362 -12.45 29.45 -6.17
C CYS A 362 -13.76 29.04 -6.86
N ASP A 363 -14.85 29.70 -6.52
CA ASP A 363 -16.11 29.58 -7.27
C ASP A 363 -16.17 30.66 -8.38
N LYS A 364 -17.24 30.69 -9.17
CA LYS A 364 -17.38 31.54 -10.36
C LYS A 364 -17.40 33.03 -10.04
N GLU A 365 -17.95 33.39 -8.88
CA GLU A 365 -18.05 34.77 -8.44
C GLU A 365 -16.79 35.18 -7.68
N ASP A 366 -16.39 36.45 -7.80
CA ASP A 366 -15.26 36.95 -7.03
C ASP A 366 -15.54 36.86 -5.54
N ASN A 367 -14.49 36.56 -4.75
CA ASN A 367 -14.57 36.39 -3.30
C ASN A 367 -15.48 35.24 -2.84
N THR A 368 -15.81 34.30 -3.71
CA THR A 368 -16.55 33.08 -3.35
C THR A 368 -15.67 31.84 -3.45
N PHE A 369 -15.82 30.94 -2.49
CA PHE A 369 -14.97 29.77 -2.32
C PHE A 369 -15.80 28.54 -1.97
N VAL A 370 -15.34 27.37 -2.40
CA VAL A 370 -15.88 26.08 -1.99
C VAL A 370 -14.82 25.37 -1.17
N LEU A 371 -15.18 24.89 0.02
CA LEU A 371 -14.28 24.20 0.95
C LEU A 371 -14.76 22.76 1.20
N SER A 372 -13.81 21.83 1.39
CA SER A 372 -14.08 20.46 1.83
C SER A 372 -13.09 20.03 2.91
N ALA A 373 -13.56 19.30 3.91
CA ALA A 373 -12.73 18.67 4.94
C ALA A 373 -13.40 17.38 5.45
N PRO A 374 -12.68 16.54 6.22
CA PRO A 374 -13.22 15.32 6.79
C PRO A 374 -14.48 15.55 7.64
N SER A 375 -14.53 16.62 8.45
CA SER A 375 -15.69 16.97 9.28
C SER A 375 -16.99 17.21 8.51
N LEU A 376 -16.92 17.57 7.23
CA LEU A 376 -18.11 17.79 6.41
C LEU A 376 -18.74 16.49 5.89
N LYS A 377 -18.14 15.32 6.12
CA LYS A 377 -18.68 14.00 5.74
C LYS A 377 -19.17 13.93 4.28
N GLY A 378 -18.39 14.54 3.37
CA GLY A 378 -18.66 14.59 1.93
C GLY A 378 -19.56 15.74 1.46
N TRP A 379 -19.99 16.63 2.34
CA TRP A 379 -20.59 17.92 1.96
C TRP A 379 -19.51 18.92 1.54
N LEU A 380 -19.83 19.77 0.57
CA LEU A 380 -19.02 20.91 0.18
C LEU A 380 -19.61 22.17 0.80
N MET A 381 -18.79 22.94 1.51
CA MET A 381 -19.19 24.18 2.15
C MET A 381 -18.92 25.36 1.23
N HIS A 382 -19.92 26.19 1.00
CA HIS A 382 -19.82 27.40 0.18
C HIS A 382 -19.57 28.58 1.11
N VAL A 383 -18.56 29.38 0.79
CA VAL A 383 -18.10 30.50 1.62
C VAL A 383 -17.99 31.76 0.77
N VAL A 384 -18.53 32.86 1.28
CA VAL A 384 -18.37 34.20 0.71
C VAL A 384 -17.45 35.00 1.62
N ARG A 385 -16.35 35.51 1.09
CA ARG A 385 -15.45 36.41 1.81
C ARG A 385 -16.11 37.78 1.95
N GLU A 386 -16.13 38.29 3.17
CA GLU A 386 -16.76 39.54 3.53
C GLU A 386 -16.01 40.76 2.94
N PRO A 387 -16.67 41.93 2.80
CA PRO A 387 -16.03 43.13 2.24
C PRO A 387 -14.81 43.62 3.03
N ASP A 388 -14.72 43.28 4.32
CA ASP A 388 -13.55 43.58 5.15
C ASP A 388 -12.29 42.79 4.72
N GLY A 389 -12.48 41.77 3.88
CA GLY A 389 -11.43 40.89 3.38
C GLY A 389 -10.86 39.93 4.42
N THR A 390 -11.26 39.97 5.70
CA THR A 390 -10.64 39.14 6.74
C THR A 390 -11.50 37.94 7.12
N ARG A 391 -12.81 38.03 6.97
CA ARG A 391 -13.74 36.97 7.38
C ARG A 391 -14.44 36.31 6.21
N GLY A 392 -14.76 35.04 6.37
CA GLY A 392 -15.61 34.27 5.47
C GLY A 392 -16.92 33.91 6.14
N ARG A 393 -18.01 34.08 5.42
CA ARG A 393 -19.35 33.68 5.83
C ARG A 393 -19.79 32.47 5.03
N VAL A 394 -20.25 31.43 5.71
CA VAL A 394 -20.80 30.24 5.03
C VAL A 394 -22.11 30.64 4.39
N SER A 395 -22.28 30.43 3.08
CA SER A 395 -23.54 30.71 2.37
C SER A 395 -24.41 29.47 2.18
N GLY A 396 -23.83 28.28 2.33
CA GLY A 396 -24.55 27.04 2.15
C GLY A 396 -23.68 25.80 2.10
N PHE A 397 -24.34 24.65 1.90
CA PHE A 397 -23.71 23.36 1.73
C PHE A 397 -24.27 22.67 0.49
N SER A 398 -23.43 21.95 -0.26
CA SER A 398 -23.89 21.16 -1.39
C SER A 398 -23.30 19.76 -1.40
N ARG A 399 -24.09 18.79 -1.85
CA ARG A 399 -23.64 17.43 -2.10
C ARG A 399 -24.43 16.88 -3.28
N GLN A 400 -23.73 16.39 -4.29
CA GLN A 400 -24.32 15.95 -5.57
C GLN A 400 -25.20 17.07 -6.18
N ARG A 401 -26.49 16.83 -6.41
CA ARG A 401 -27.45 17.80 -6.97
C ARG A 401 -28.28 18.55 -5.90
N ARG A 402 -27.92 18.42 -4.62
CA ARG A 402 -28.61 19.08 -3.50
C ARG A 402 -27.80 20.27 -3.00
N ARG A 403 -28.49 21.37 -2.71
CA ARG A 403 -27.91 22.59 -2.13
C ARG A 403 -28.80 23.08 -1.00
N TRP A 404 -28.20 23.23 0.17
CA TRP A 404 -28.74 23.97 1.30
C TRP A 404 -28.15 25.38 1.29
N GLN A 405 -28.97 26.37 1.57
CA GLN A 405 -28.61 27.77 1.74
C GLN A 405 -28.86 28.16 3.19
N ILE A 406 -28.01 29.04 3.71
CA ILE A 406 -28.11 29.54 5.08
C ILE A 406 -28.51 31.01 5.05
N GLU A 407 -29.53 31.35 5.83
CA GLU A 407 -29.93 32.72 6.12
C GLU A 407 -29.39 33.11 7.50
N TYR A 408 -28.89 34.33 7.63
CA TYR A 408 -28.30 34.85 8.86
C TYR A 408 -29.05 36.08 9.36
N GLU A 409 -29.16 36.20 10.68
CA GLU A 409 -29.47 37.44 11.37
C GLU A 409 -28.22 37.88 12.14
N GLY A 410 -27.56 38.93 11.65
CA GLY A 410 -26.23 39.29 12.11
C GLY A 410 -25.21 38.18 11.82
N ALA A 411 -24.61 37.62 12.88
CA ALA A 411 -23.66 36.52 12.79
C ALA A 411 -24.29 35.13 13.03
N LEU A 412 -25.58 35.08 13.40
CA LEU A 412 -26.24 33.84 13.79
C LEU A 412 -27.00 33.24 12.60
N PRO A 413 -26.81 31.95 12.28
CA PRO A 413 -27.62 31.28 11.28
C PRO A 413 -29.03 31.08 11.83
N VAL A 414 -30.04 31.65 11.15
CA VAL A 414 -31.45 31.62 11.57
C VAL A 414 -32.31 30.72 10.70
N ARG A 415 -31.83 30.36 9.51
CA ARG A 415 -32.58 29.47 8.61
C ARG A 415 -31.65 28.65 7.73
N LEU A 416 -32.00 27.38 7.54
CA LEU A 416 -31.39 26.50 6.56
C LEU A 416 -32.47 26.02 5.59
N PHE A 417 -32.34 26.25 4.29
CA PHE A 417 -33.38 25.89 3.32
C PHE A 417 -32.81 25.36 2.01
N ASN A 418 -33.57 24.56 1.27
CA ASN A 418 -33.16 23.99 -0.01
C ASN A 418 -34.15 24.30 -1.14
N THR A 419 -33.72 24.03 -2.38
CA THR A 419 -34.57 24.22 -3.57
C THR A 419 -35.73 23.22 -3.67
N ALA A 420 -35.75 22.18 -2.83
CA ALA A 420 -36.85 21.21 -2.77
C ALA A 420 -37.99 21.67 -1.83
N GLY A 421 -37.89 22.86 -1.22
CA GLY A 421 -38.93 23.44 -0.37
C GLY A 421 -38.81 23.06 1.11
N LEU A 422 -37.76 22.35 1.52
CA LEU A 422 -37.48 22.11 2.94
C LEU A 422 -36.82 23.34 3.54
N ALA A 423 -37.29 23.74 4.72
CA ALA A 423 -36.69 24.81 5.50
C ALA A 423 -36.70 24.44 6.99
N LEU A 424 -35.60 24.74 7.65
CA LEU A 424 -35.41 24.64 9.08
C LEU A 424 -35.18 26.05 9.61
N HIS A 425 -36.00 26.48 10.57
CA HIS A 425 -35.77 27.72 11.31
C HIS A 425 -34.98 27.39 12.57
N LEU A 426 -33.86 28.08 12.75
CA LEU A 426 -32.97 28.00 13.89
C LEU A 426 -33.34 29.19 14.80
N ARG A 427 -33.75 28.92 16.05
CA ARG A 427 -34.13 29.93 17.03
C ARG A 427 -33.11 30.01 18.15
#